data_AF-M2QUR1-F1
#
_entry.id   AF-M2QUR1-F1
#
_cell.length_a   1.000
_cell.length_b   1.000
_cell.length_c   1.000
_cell.angle_alpha   90.00
_cell.angle_beta   90.00
_cell.angle_gamma   90.00
#
_symmetry.space_group_name_H-M   'P 1'
#
loop_
_entity.id
_entity.type
_entity.pdbx_description
1 polymer ?
#
loop_
_entity_poly.entity_id
_entity_poly.type
_entity_poly.pdbx_seq_one_letter_code
_entity_poly.pdbx_strand_id
1 'polypeptide(L)'
;MQALQNVRTFEVALRRLDSILEGKTHVLGLSTLDSLYLTVLENAYTQSDMEEVSVSHRVQAVLASIVVLQDRVSLDVLTHLLDLSAEDAFETLRELQSVIFFDELDLHAGKIRPLHLTFREFLSDKARCKNNDFYIDTHFYHGRLAVTCLELINSAMHTNMCNLSHPTVFKDDLPDLQSLIHDNIAPHVQYACKYWAIHLSNANVTERLSGALRVFCENKLLVWLEAMSLMSGLDTAVQAFTSSRTWCQGHPLNETLQESSNLLFDGYRLLLEFFEPINQNPEQIYVSALPLAPMCRLVERYACGQRQSGTHCLKLFNTRRPQWDACLRVLEGHHGDVRQVKFSHDGQYIVSVDSSDT
;
A
#
# COMPACT_ATOMS: atom_id res chain seq x y z
N MET A 1 -42.34 -41.25 -17.88
CA MET A 1 -41.67 -40.74 -16.65
C MET A 1 -40.56 -39.73 -16.95
N GLN A 2 -39.67 -39.97 -17.92
CA GLN A 2 -38.62 -38.99 -18.32
C GLN A 2 -39.15 -37.61 -18.78
N ALA A 3 -40.28 -37.54 -19.48
CA ALA A 3 -40.86 -36.27 -19.94
C ALA A 3 -41.36 -35.37 -18.78
N LEU A 4 -41.92 -35.94 -17.72
CA LEU A 4 -42.36 -35.21 -16.51
C LEU A 4 -41.19 -34.71 -15.67
N GLN A 5 -40.07 -35.43 -15.70
CA GLN A 5 -38.84 -35.06 -15.01
C GLN A 5 -38.15 -33.87 -15.69
N ASN A 6 -38.19 -33.81 -17.02
CA ASN A 6 -37.68 -32.69 -17.83
C ASN A 6 -38.52 -31.41 -17.71
N VAL A 7 -39.83 -31.52 -17.52
CA VAL A 7 -40.70 -30.35 -17.29
C VAL A 7 -40.43 -29.73 -15.92
N ARG A 8 -40.23 -30.56 -14.88
CA ARG A 8 -39.87 -30.08 -13.53
C ARG A 8 -38.50 -29.39 -13.47
N THR A 9 -37.49 -29.91 -14.17
CA THR A 9 -36.17 -29.27 -14.22
C THR A 9 -36.19 -27.95 -14.97
N PHE A 10 -37.01 -27.84 -16.02
CA PHE A 10 -37.21 -26.61 -16.78
C PHE A 10 -37.96 -25.54 -15.97
N GLU A 11 -39.02 -25.90 -15.24
CA GLU A 11 -39.72 -24.98 -14.33
C GLU A 11 -38.83 -24.49 -13.18
N VAL A 12 -37.97 -25.35 -12.62
CA VAL A 12 -37.02 -24.95 -11.58
C VAL A 12 -35.95 -24.00 -12.13
N ALA A 13 -35.49 -24.23 -13.36
CA ALA A 13 -34.52 -23.36 -14.03
C ALA A 13 -35.12 -21.97 -14.33
N LEU A 14 -36.37 -21.91 -14.82
CA LEU A 14 -37.07 -20.64 -15.05
C LEU A 14 -37.32 -19.88 -13.74
N ARG A 15 -37.76 -20.55 -12.68
CA ARG A 15 -37.91 -19.91 -11.35
C ARG A 15 -36.59 -19.39 -10.78
N ARG A 16 -35.48 -20.09 -11.03
CA ARG A 16 -34.14 -19.60 -10.65
C ARG A 16 -33.72 -18.40 -11.49
N LEU A 17 -33.98 -18.41 -12.80
CA LEU A 17 -33.69 -17.30 -13.70
C LEU A 17 -34.49 -16.05 -13.31
N ASP A 18 -35.80 -16.19 -13.10
CA ASP A 18 -36.68 -15.09 -12.68
C ASP A 18 -36.26 -14.53 -11.32
N SER A 19 -35.87 -15.39 -10.38
CA SER A 19 -35.38 -14.96 -9.06
C SER A 19 -33.99 -14.29 -9.11
N ILE A 20 -33.13 -14.67 -10.06
CA ILE A 20 -31.86 -13.99 -10.36
C ILE A 20 -32.13 -12.61 -10.98
N LEU A 21 -33.06 -12.54 -11.94
CA LEU A 21 -33.46 -11.29 -12.61
C LEU A 21 -34.18 -10.32 -11.66
N GLU A 22 -34.93 -10.83 -10.68
CA GLU A 22 -35.56 -10.05 -9.60
C GLU A 22 -34.60 -9.74 -8.44
N GLY A 23 -33.35 -10.23 -8.47
CA GLY A 23 -32.35 -10.05 -7.41
C GLY A 23 -32.62 -10.81 -6.10
N LYS A 24 -33.71 -11.58 -6.00
CA LYS A 24 -34.18 -12.24 -4.78
C LYS A 24 -33.32 -13.43 -4.35
N THR A 25 -32.78 -14.22 -5.29
CA THR A 25 -31.86 -15.33 -4.96
C THR A 25 -30.54 -14.86 -4.38
N HIS A 26 -30.03 -13.71 -4.85
CA HIS A 26 -28.77 -13.14 -4.37
C HIS A 26 -28.93 -12.66 -2.91
N VAL A 27 -30.03 -11.96 -2.61
CA VAL A 27 -30.34 -11.48 -1.26
C VAL A 27 -30.61 -12.63 -0.27
N LEU A 28 -31.38 -13.65 -0.68
CA LEU A 28 -31.67 -14.83 0.17
C LEU A 28 -30.40 -15.68 0.43
N GLY A 29 -29.58 -15.91 -0.60
CA GLY A 29 -28.33 -16.65 -0.49
C GLY A 29 -27.30 -15.94 0.40
N LEU A 30 -27.16 -14.63 0.26
CA LEU A 30 -26.30 -13.81 1.13
C LEU A 30 -26.77 -13.83 2.58
N SER A 31 -28.08 -13.70 2.85
CA SER A 31 -28.60 -13.71 4.23
C SER A 31 -28.34 -15.04 4.96
N THR A 32 -28.33 -16.15 4.23
CA THR A 32 -28.03 -17.48 4.79
C THR A 32 -26.53 -17.63 5.06
N LEU A 33 -25.67 -17.14 4.16
CA LEU A 33 -24.22 -17.08 4.38
C LEU A 33 -23.87 -16.17 5.55
N ASP A 34 -24.50 -14.99 5.66
CA ASP A 34 -24.28 -14.04 6.76
C ASP A 34 -24.63 -14.68 8.11
N SER A 35 -25.73 -15.45 8.16
CA SER A 35 -26.12 -16.21 9.36
C SER A 35 -25.11 -17.31 9.70
N LEU A 36 -24.53 -17.97 8.69
CA LEU A 36 -23.49 -18.98 8.88
C LEU A 36 -22.18 -18.35 9.38
N TYR A 37 -21.77 -17.21 8.83
CA TYR A 37 -20.60 -16.47 9.31
C TYR A 37 -20.76 -16.01 10.75
N LEU A 38 -21.91 -15.45 11.11
CA LEU A 38 -22.20 -15.09 12.51
C LEU A 38 -22.14 -16.32 13.42
N THR A 39 -22.78 -17.43 13.03
CA THR A 39 -22.75 -18.67 13.81
C THR A 39 -21.32 -19.17 14.03
N VAL A 40 -20.47 -19.10 13.01
CA VAL A 40 -19.05 -19.46 13.14
C VAL A 40 -18.33 -18.55 14.12
N LEU A 41 -18.50 -17.23 13.99
CA LEU A 41 -17.83 -16.24 14.84
C LEU A 41 -18.26 -16.35 16.30
N GLU A 42 -19.56 -16.51 16.55
CA GLU A 42 -20.14 -16.64 17.90
C GLU A 42 -19.83 -17.99 18.56
N ASN A 43 -19.55 -19.04 17.77
CA ASN A 43 -19.06 -20.31 18.29
C ASN A 43 -17.55 -20.27 18.61
N ALA A 44 -16.77 -19.50 17.83
CA ALA A 44 -15.35 -19.32 18.08
C ALA A 44 -15.09 -18.39 19.28
N TYR A 45 -15.91 -17.35 19.43
CA TYR A 45 -15.83 -16.38 20.52
C TYR A 45 -17.21 -16.08 21.08
N THR A 46 -17.41 -16.44 22.34
CA THR A 46 -18.65 -16.17 23.04
C THR A 46 -18.77 -14.67 23.38
N GLN A 47 -19.98 -14.23 23.72
CA GLN A 47 -20.19 -12.87 24.19
C GLN A 47 -19.31 -12.51 25.41
N SER A 48 -19.09 -13.46 26.32
CA SER A 48 -18.21 -13.26 27.48
C SER A 48 -16.75 -13.05 27.07
N ASP A 49 -16.30 -13.71 25.99
CA ASP A 49 -14.94 -13.51 25.46
C ASP A 49 -14.82 -12.12 24.83
N MET A 50 -15.82 -11.68 24.07
CA MET A 50 -15.82 -10.38 23.40
C MET A 50 -16.02 -9.19 24.36
N GLU A 51 -16.49 -9.43 25.59
CA GLU A 51 -16.50 -8.45 26.68
C GLU A 51 -15.09 -8.21 27.27
N GLU A 52 -14.16 -9.15 27.11
CA GLU A 52 -12.76 -8.98 27.50
C GLU A 52 -12.02 -8.13 26.46
N VAL A 53 -11.53 -6.95 26.89
CA VAL A 53 -10.91 -5.95 25.99
C VAL A 53 -9.72 -6.51 25.20
N SER A 54 -8.87 -7.33 25.82
CA SER A 54 -7.73 -8.00 25.17
C SER A 54 -8.17 -8.94 24.06
N VAL A 55 -9.17 -9.77 24.34
CA VAL A 55 -9.68 -10.76 23.38
C VAL A 55 -10.40 -10.06 22.23
N SER A 56 -11.29 -9.12 22.55
CA SER A 56 -12.01 -8.32 21.56
C SER A 56 -11.05 -7.58 20.63
N HIS A 57 -10.00 -6.96 21.18
CA HIS A 57 -8.99 -6.25 20.39
C HIS A 57 -8.23 -7.18 19.43
N ARG A 58 -7.72 -8.34 19.89
CA ARG A 58 -6.99 -9.26 19.00
C ARG A 58 -7.89 -9.86 17.92
N VAL A 59 -9.12 -10.23 18.28
CA VAL A 59 -10.10 -10.79 17.32
C VAL A 59 -10.43 -9.77 16.25
N GLN A 60 -10.80 -8.55 16.65
CA GLN A 60 -11.10 -7.50 15.68
C GLN A 60 -9.89 -7.11 14.84
N ALA A 61 -8.68 -7.09 15.40
CA ALA A 61 -7.46 -6.81 14.65
C ALA A 61 -7.19 -7.88 13.57
N VAL A 62 -7.34 -9.16 13.90
CA VAL A 62 -7.19 -10.27 12.92
C VAL A 62 -8.29 -10.20 11.86
N LEU A 63 -9.55 -10.03 12.25
CA LEU A 63 -10.66 -9.89 11.30
C LEU A 63 -10.48 -8.67 10.39
N ALA A 64 -10.04 -7.53 10.94
CA ALA A 64 -9.72 -6.35 10.17
C ALA A 64 -8.63 -6.60 9.14
N SER A 65 -7.58 -7.34 9.50
CA SER A 65 -6.50 -7.67 8.57
C SER A 65 -7.00 -8.41 7.32
N ILE A 66 -7.96 -9.33 7.48
CA ILE A 66 -8.61 -10.04 6.38
C ILE A 66 -9.36 -9.07 5.45
N VAL A 67 -9.85 -7.97 6.00
CA VAL A 67 -10.64 -6.97 5.30
C VAL A 67 -9.80 -5.88 4.64
N VAL A 68 -8.71 -5.42 5.27
CA VAL A 68 -8.01 -4.19 4.82
C VAL A 68 -6.60 -4.44 4.28
N LEU A 69 -5.98 -5.60 4.52
CA LEU A 69 -4.65 -5.90 3.95
C LEU A 69 -4.70 -5.98 2.42
N GLN A 70 -3.61 -5.53 1.80
CA GLN A 70 -3.48 -5.47 0.33
C GLN A 70 -2.87 -6.74 -0.24
N ASP A 71 -1.95 -7.36 0.49
CA ASP A 71 -1.27 -8.61 0.13
C ASP A 71 -1.59 -9.73 1.13
N ARG A 72 -1.30 -10.96 0.69
CA ARG A 72 -1.22 -12.08 1.63
C ARG A 72 0.08 -11.96 2.41
N VAL A 73 -0.03 -11.95 3.73
CA VAL A 73 1.09 -11.73 4.64
C VAL A 73 1.39 -12.99 5.44
N SER A 74 2.63 -13.14 5.88
CA SER A 74 3.01 -14.17 6.85
C SER A 74 2.47 -13.82 8.24
N LEU A 75 2.47 -14.79 9.15
CA LEU A 75 2.10 -14.51 10.54
C LEU A 75 3.01 -13.46 11.17
N ASP A 76 4.31 -13.52 10.87
CA ASP A 76 5.29 -12.53 11.33
C ASP A 76 4.98 -11.12 10.83
N VAL A 77 4.64 -10.96 9.55
CA VAL A 77 4.26 -9.64 9.03
C VAL A 77 2.95 -9.16 9.68
N LEU A 78 2.00 -10.06 9.86
CA LEU A 78 0.71 -9.76 10.49
C LEU A 78 0.89 -9.22 11.91
N THR A 79 1.70 -9.87 12.74
CA THR A 79 1.91 -9.50 14.15
C THR A 79 2.53 -8.11 14.28
N HIS A 80 3.52 -7.79 13.45
CA HIS A 80 4.15 -6.46 13.42
C HIS A 80 3.19 -5.36 12.94
N LEU A 81 2.30 -5.66 11.98
CA LEU A 81 1.34 -4.68 11.47
C LEU A 81 0.17 -4.42 12.44
N LEU A 82 -0.25 -5.44 13.18
CA LEU A 82 -1.38 -5.37 14.09
C LEU A 82 -1.01 -5.05 15.54
N ASP A 83 0.29 -5.07 15.88
CA ASP A 83 0.80 -4.97 17.26
C ASP A 83 0.23 -6.09 18.15
N LEU A 84 0.36 -7.34 17.67
CA LEU A 84 -0.08 -8.55 18.36
C LEU A 84 1.09 -9.48 18.63
N SER A 85 0.99 -10.28 19.69
CA SER A 85 1.92 -11.40 19.89
C SER A 85 1.68 -12.49 18.85
N ALA A 86 2.72 -13.26 18.52
CA ALA A 86 2.58 -14.40 17.60
C ALA A 86 1.61 -15.46 18.15
N GLU A 87 1.57 -15.64 19.47
CA GLU A 87 0.63 -16.54 20.13
C GLU A 87 -0.81 -16.05 19.97
N ASP A 88 -1.10 -14.78 20.28
CA ASP A 88 -2.44 -14.22 20.15
C ASP A 88 -2.95 -14.27 18.71
N ALA A 89 -2.11 -13.93 17.74
CA ALA A 89 -2.46 -13.97 16.33
C ALA A 89 -2.70 -15.42 15.86
N PHE A 90 -1.84 -16.36 16.25
CA PHE A 90 -1.97 -17.77 15.89
C PHE A 90 -3.23 -18.40 16.48
N GLU A 91 -3.46 -18.23 17.79
CA GLU A 91 -4.65 -18.75 18.46
C GLU A 91 -5.92 -18.18 17.82
N THR A 92 -5.94 -16.89 17.51
CA THR A 92 -7.09 -16.26 16.86
C THR A 92 -7.35 -16.81 15.46
N LEU A 93 -6.30 -17.02 14.67
CA LEU A 93 -6.42 -17.63 13.35
C LEU A 93 -6.90 -19.08 13.43
N ARG A 94 -6.44 -19.84 14.44
CA ARG A 94 -6.84 -21.24 14.66
C ARG A 94 -8.32 -21.37 15.01
N GLU A 95 -8.83 -20.51 15.89
CA GLU A 95 -10.26 -20.50 16.22
C GLU A 95 -11.14 -20.10 15.01
N LEU A 96 -10.60 -19.28 14.11
CA LEU A 96 -11.26 -18.82 12.89
C LEU A 96 -10.96 -19.66 11.64
N GLN A 97 -10.33 -20.84 11.78
CA GLN A 97 -9.90 -21.68 10.65
C GLN A 97 -11.02 -22.12 9.70
N SER A 98 -12.26 -22.10 10.18
CA SER A 98 -13.46 -22.45 9.42
C SER A 98 -13.87 -21.39 8.39
N VAL A 99 -13.35 -20.17 8.52
CA VAL A 99 -13.60 -19.03 7.61
C VAL A 99 -12.32 -18.38 7.08
N ILE A 100 -11.19 -18.57 7.76
CA ILE A 100 -9.87 -18.09 7.38
C ILE A 100 -8.96 -19.28 7.14
N PHE A 101 -8.31 -19.31 5.98
CA PHE A 101 -7.25 -20.26 5.69
C PHE A 101 -5.90 -19.67 6.10
N PHE A 102 -5.10 -20.47 6.79
CA PHE A 102 -3.67 -20.26 6.97
C PHE A 102 -2.96 -21.62 7.01
N ASP A 103 -1.67 -21.64 6.76
CA ASP A 103 -0.86 -22.86 6.74
C ASP A 103 -0.16 -23.02 8.10
N GLU A 104 -0.70 -23.88 8.96
CA GLU A 104 -0.14 -24.11 10.30
C GLU A 104 1.28 -24.67 10.27
N LEU A 105 1.66 -25.36 9.19
CA LEU A 105 2.97 -25.98 9.03
C LEU A 105 4.01 -25.01 8.46
N ASP A 106 3.56 -23.94 7.81
CA ASP A 106 4.40 -22.93 7.19
C ASP A 106 3.83 -21.52 7.40
N LEU A 107 4.02 -21.02 8.62
CA LEU A 107 3.60 -19.68 9.05
C LEU A 107 4.33 -18.53 8.32
N HIS A 108 5.41 -18.87 7.59
CA HIS A 108 6.23 -17.91 6.86
C HIS A 108 5.81 -17.75 5.39
N ALA A 109 5.11 -18.74 4.81
CA ALA A 109 4.73 -18.73 3.39
C ALA A 109 3.70 -17.67 2.96
N GLY A 110 3.19 -16.85 3.88
CA GLY A 110 2.27 -15.76 3.51
C GLY A 110 0.94 -16.25 2.96
N LYS A 111 0.30 -17.20 3.64
CA LYS A 111 -0.91 -17.88 3.16
C LYS A 111 -2.20 -17.50 3.89
N ILE A 112 -2.17 -16.49 4.75
CA ILE A 112 -3.36 -16.04 5.50
C ILE A 112 -4.34 -15.37 4.52
N ARG A 113 -5.55 -15.93 4.41
CA ARG A 113 -6.60 -15.42 3.49
C ARG A 113 -7.99 -15.89 3.93
N PRO A 114 -9.07 -15.16 3.58
CA PRO A 114 -10.41 -15.70 3.77
C PRO A 114 -10.63 -16.93 2.86
N LEU A 115 -11.44 -17.88 3.32
CA LEU A 115 -11.84 -19.04 2.51
C LEU A 115 -12.79 -18.64 1.37
N HIS A 116 -13.60 -17.60 1.59
CA HIS A 116 -14.52 -17.10 0.59
C HIS A 116 -14.56 -15.56 0.58
N LEU A 117 -14.62 -14.96 -0.62
CA LEU A 117 -14.57 -13.51 -0.79
C LEU A 117 -15.71 -12.79 -0.04
N THR A 118 -16.91 -13.37 -0.01
CA THR A 118 -18.09 -12.77 0.65
C THR A 118 -17.95 -12.66 2.17
N PHE A 119 -16.96 -13.34 2.79
CA PHE A 119 -16.68 -13.17 4.22
C PHE A 119 -16.08 -11.80 4.50
N ARG A 120 -15.14 -11.35 3.64
CA ARG A 120 -14.58 -9.99 3.71
C ARG A 120 -15.67 -8.93 3.57
N GLU A 121 -16.55 -9.11 2.59
CA GLU A 121 -17.69 -8.20 2.36
C GLU A 121 -18.68 -8.19 3.52
N PHE A 122 -18.93 -9.35 4.14
CA PHE A 122 -19.79 -9.47 5.31
C PHE A 122 -19.23 -8.65 6.48
N LEU A 123 -17.94 -8.80 6.81
CA LEU A 123 -17.31 -8.13 7.95
C LEU A 123 -17.32 -6.60 7.82
N SER A 124 -17.23 -6.07 6.60
CA SER A 124 -17.17 -4.63 6.33
C SER A 124 -18.52 -3.98 6.07
N ASP A 125 -19.61 -4.74 5.95
CA ASP A 125 -20.95 -4.22 5.66
C ASP A 125 -21.84 -4.29 6.90
N LYS A 126 -22.15 -3.11 7.46
CA LYS A 126 -22.97 -2.98 8.67
C LYS A 126 -24.41 -3.46 8.49
N ALA A 127 -24.91 -3.53 7.25
CA ALA A 127 -26.22 -4.10 6.97
C ALA A 127 -26.21 -5.64 7.04
N ARG A 128 -25.03 -6.26 6.83
CA ARG A 128 -24.83 -7.72 6.84
C ARG A 128 -24.33 -8.22 8.20
N CYS A 129 -23.22 -7.67 8.71
CA CYS A 129 -22.70 -8.01 10.03
C CYS A 129 -23.44 -7.24 11.14
N LYS A 130 -24.53 -7.83 11.62
CA LYS A 130 -25.41 -7.21 12.64
C LYS A 130 -24.83 -7.23 14.04
N ASN A 131 -23.87 -8.12 14.31
CA ASN A 131 -23.15 -8.14 15.57
C ASN A 131 -21.98 -7.14 15.51
N ASN A 132 -22.03 -6.11 16.36
CA ASN A 132 -21.03 -5.04 16.37
C ASN A 132 -19.66 -5.50 16.89
N ASP A 133 -19.61 -6.62 17.62
CA ASP A 133 -18.35 -7.15 18.15
C ASP A 133 -17.44 -7.65 17.02
N PHE A 134 -18.03 -8.07 15.90
CA PHE A 134 -17.32 -8.60 14.72
C PHE A 134 -17.32 -7.66 13.51
N TYR A 135 -18.13 -6.59 13.54
CA TYR A 135 -18.17 -5.60 12.46
C TYR A 135 -16.85 -4.81 12.39
N ILE A 136 -16.32 -4.65 11.19
CA ILE A 136 -15.05 -3.95 10.93
C ILE A 136 -15.33 -2.59 10.28
N ASP A 137 -15.05 -1.52 11.02
CA ASP A 137 -14.92 -0.18 10.44
C ASP A 137 -13.62 -0.09 9.64
N THR A 138 -13.75 -0.18 8.32
CA THR A 138 -12.62 -0.17 7.39
C THR A 138 -11.80 1.11 7.48
N HIS A 139 -12.42 2.29 7.63
CA HIS A 139 -11.70 3.56 7.69
C HIS A 139 -10.87 3.67 8.97
N PHE A 140 -11.39 3.17 10.08
CA PHE A 140 -10.67 3.10 11.35
C PHE A 140 -9.43 2.21 11.24
N TYR A 141 -9.59 0.99 10.68
CA TYR A 141 -8.48 0.05 10.55
C TYR A 141 -7.47 0.43 9.45
N HIS A 142 -7.89 1.06 8.36
CA HIS A 142 -6.99 1.71 7.41
C HIS A 142 -6.18 2.82 8.10
N GLY A 143 -6.79 3.63 8.98
CA GLY A 143 -6.08 4.63 9.77
C GLY A 143 -5.04 4.03 10.71
N ARG A 144 -5.38 2.95 11.44
CA ARG A 144 -4.44 2.22 12.30
C ARG A 144 -3.25 1.68 11.50
N LEU A 145 -3.51 0.99 10.39
CA LEU A 145 -2.44 0.44 9.56
C LEU A 145 -1.58 1.52 8.91
N ALA A 146 -2.17 2.64 8.49
CA ALA A 146 -1.40 3.77 7.96
C ALA A 146 -0.42 4.31 9.01
N VAL A 147 -0.88 4.49 10.25
CA VAL A 147 -0.03 4.87 11.38
C VAL A 147 1.09 3.86 11.59
N THR A 148 0.76 2.57 11.74
CA THR A 148 1.78 1.52 11.96
C THR A 148 2.81 1.48 10.83
N CYS A 149 2.36 1.55 9.57
CA CYS A 149 3.26 1.54 8.42
C CYS A 149 4.21 2.75 8.44
N LEU A 150 3.68 3.95 8.71
CA LEU A 150 4.50 5.17 8.80
C LEU A 150 5.48 5.09 9.99
N GLU A 151 5.06 4.56 11.14
CA GLU A 151 5.91 4.37 12.32
C GLU A 151 7.03 3.34 12.06
N LEU A 152 6.75 2.24 11.35
CA LEU A 152 7.76 1.26 10.91
C LEU A 152 8.78 1.87 9.95
N ILE A 153 8.32 2.65 8.96
CA ILE A 153 9.22 3.37 8.04
C ILE A 153 10.08 4.38 8.82
N ASN A 154 9.47 5.12 9.74
CA ASN A 154 10.12 6.14 10.55
C ASN A 154 11.22 5.59 11.47
N SER A 155 11.08 4.36 11.96
CA SER A 155 12.06 3.74 12.85
C SER A 155 13.12 2.92 12.11
N ALA A 156 12.75 2.16 11.07
CA ALA A 156 13.64 1.18 10.45
C ALA A 156 14.56 1.77 9.37
N MET A 157 14.14 2.83 8.68
CA MET A 157 14.84 3.30 7.48
C MET A 157 16.02 4.21 7.75
N HIS A 158 17.10 4.02 7.01
CA HIS A 158 18.29 4.86 6.96
C HIS A 158 18.83 4.93 5.53
N THR A 159 19.58 5.99 5.21
CA THR A 159 20.21 6.15 3.89
C THR A 159 21.14 4.98 3.58
N ASN A 160 21.16 4.55 2.31
CA ASN A 160 21.91 3.39 1.85
C ASN A 160 21.47 2.09 2.55
N MET A 161 20.16 1.80 2.49
CA MET A 161 19.54 0.67 3.20
C MET A 161 20.25 -0.67 2.97
N CYS A 162 20.73 -0.89 1.75
CA CYS A 162 21.39 -2.14 1.35
C CYS A 162 22.93 -2.08 1.43
N ASN A 163 23.50 -1.04 2.06
CA ASN A 163 24.94 -0.85 2.23
C ASN A 163 25.74 -1.02 0.92
N LEU A 164 25.24 -0.42 -0.16
CA LEU A 164 25.89 -0.41 -1.46
C LEU A 164 27.28 0.23 -1.32
N SER A 165 28.25 -0.31 -2.06
CA SER A 165 29.64 0.11 -1.96
C SER A 165 29.90 1.52 -2.51
N HIS A 166 29.07 1.97 -3.47
CA HIS A 166 29.21 3.27 -4.09
C HIS A 166 27.87 3.76 -4.70
N PRO A 167 27.57 5.06 -4.70
CA PRO A 167 26.31 5.62 -5.20
C PRO A 167 26.09 5.55 -6.72
N THR A 168 27.01 4.91 -7.45
CA THR A 168 26.95 4.71 -8.91
C THR A 168 26.77 3.23 -9.28
N VAL A 169 26.52 2.38 -8.29
CA VAL A 169 26.25 0.97 -8.52
C VAL A 169 24.84 0.82 -9.05
N PHE A 170 24.74 0.30 -10.28
CA PHE A 170 23.46 -0.03 -10.89
C PHE A 170 22.85 -1.21 -10.13
N LYS A 171 21.56 -1.10 -9.80
CA LYS A 171 20.89 -2.18 -9.08
C LYS A 171 20.84 -3.49 -9.87
N ASP A 172 20.86 -3.40 -11.20
CA ASP A 172 20.86 -4.56 -12.11
C ASP A 172 22.22 -5.29 -12.15
N ASP A 173 23.30 -4.61 -11.73
CA ASP A 173 24.64 -5.20 -11.61
C ASP A 173 24.85 -5.90 -10.26
N LEU A 174 23.91 -5.75 -9.31
CA LEU A 174 24.02 -6.35 -7.99
C LEU A 174 23.74 -7.86 -8.05
N PRO A 175 24.65 -8.70 -7.52
CA PRO A 175 24.38 -10.13 -7.41
C PRO A 175 23.27 -10.34 -6.38
N ASP A 176 22.19 -11.03 -6.79
CA ASP A 176 21.06 -11.40 -5.94
C ASP A 176 20.45 -10.23 -5.15
N LEU A 177 19.98 -9.20 -5.88
CA LEU A 177 19.28 -8.05 -5.32
C LEU A 177 18.11 -8.44 -4.40
N GLN A 178 17.42 -9.56 -4.68
CA GLN A 178 16.30 -10.00 -3.86
C GLN A 178 16.74 -10.46 -2.46
N SER A 179 17.81 -11.24 -2.36
CA SER A 179 18.39 -11.60 -1.06
C SER A 179 18.85 -10.34 -0.32
N LEU A 180 19.53 -9.42 -1.01
CA LEU A 180 20.01 -8.17 -0.40
C LEU A 180 18.87 -7.33 0.18
N ILE A 181 17.74 -7.24 -0.53
CA ILE A 181 16.53 -6.57 -0.02
C ILE A 181 15.97 -7.31 1.18
N HIS A 182 15.87 -8.64 1.12
CA HIS A 182 15.34 -9.45 2.23
C HIS A 182 16.17 -9.30 3.51
N ASP A 183 17.49 -9.27 3.38
CA ASP A 183 18.42 -9.20 4.51
C ASP A 183 18.46 -7.81 5.16
N ASN A 184 18.18 -6.74 4.39
CA ASN A 184 18.28 -5.36 4.87
C ASN A 184 16.94 -4.66 5.10
N ILE A 185 15.86 -5.14 4.46
CA ILE A 185 14.51 -4.56 4.57
C ILE A 185 13.56 -5.67 4.99
N ALA A 186 13.24 -5.71 6.29
CA ALA A 186 12.37 -6.73 6.84
C ALA A 186 11.00 -6.80 6.12
N PRO A 187 10.38 -7.97 5.97
CA PRO A 187 9.14 -8.14 5.19
C PRO A 187 7.99 -7.21 5.61
N HIS A 188 7.82 -6.94 6.91
CA HIS A 188 6.78 -6.02 7.40
C HIS A 188 7.09 -4.55 7.06
N VAL A 189 8.36 -4.17 6.97
CA VAL A 189 8.79 -2.85 6.47
C VAL A 189 8.55 -2.77 4.97
N GLN A 190 8.83 -3.83 4.20
CA GLN A 190 8.51 -3.86 2.76
C GLN A 190 7.01 -3.67 2.51
N TYR A 191 6.15 -4.33 3.30
CA TYR A 191 4.70 -4.10 3.26
C TYR A 191 4.37 -2.64 3.55
N ALA A 192 4.92 -2.08 4.64
CA ALA A 192 4.70 -0.70 5.01
C ALA A 192 5.06 0.27 3.88
N CYS A 193 6.22 0.06 3.23
CA CYS A 193 6.68 0.89 2.12
C CYS A 193 5.72 0.90 0.93
N LYS A 194 5.15 -0.26 0.60
CA LYS A 194 4.27 -0.44 -0.55
C LYS A 194 2.87 0.10 -0.29
N TYR A 195 2.35 -0.03 0.93
CA TYR A 195 0.92 0.11 1.19
C TYR A 195 0.52 1.26 2.13
N TRP A 196 1.47 1.97 2.77
CA TRP A 196 1.14 3.07 3.69
C TRP A 196 0.19 4.11 3.05
N ALA A 197 0.41 4.46 1.78
CA ALA A 197 -0.38 5.48 1.09
C ALA A 197 -1.79 5.00 0.73
N ILE A 198 -1.97 3.70 0.44
CA ILE A 198 -3.29 3.11 0.22
C ILE A 198 -4.07 3.11 1.54
N HIS A 199 -3.43 2.73 2.64
CA HIS A 199 -4.06 2.81 3.95
C HIS A 199 -4.39 4.25 4.34
N LEU A 200 -3.48 5.20 4.11
CA LEU A 200 -3.71 6.62 4.33
C LEU A 200 -4.94 7.11 3.56
N SER A 201 -5.02 6.80 2.26
CA SER A 201 -6.08 7.30 1.38
C SER A 201 -7.49 6.87 1.78
N ASN A 202 -7.61 5.74 2.50
CA ASN A 202 -8.87 5.20 2.99
C ASN A 202 -9.12 5.50 4.48
N ALA A 203 -8.23 6.26 5.13
CA ALA A 203 -8.32 6.56 6.55
C ALA A 203 -9.05 7.88 6.81
N ASN A 204 -9.74 7.95 7.95
CA ASN A 204 -10.16 9.23 8.52
C ASN A 204 -8.94 9.96 9.11
N VAL A 205 -8.92 11.29 8.98
CA VAL A 205 -7.87 12.11 9.58
C VAL A 205 -7.89 12.04 11.11
N THR A 206 -6.73 11.81 11.71
CA THR A 206 -6.50 11.89 13.17
C THR A 206 -5.20 12.62 13.44
N GLU A 207 -5.03 13.12 14.67
CA GLU A 207 -3.79 13.79 15.09
C GLU A 207 -2.59 12.84 15.02
N ARG A 208 -2.73 11.60 15.49
CA ARG A 208 -1.67 10.58 15.43
C ARG A 208 -1.24 10.28 13.99
N LEU A 209 -2.21 10.10 13.09
CA LEU A 209 -1.93 9.83 11.66
C LEU A 209 -1.23 11.02 10.99
N SER A 210 -1.73 12.24 11.23
CA SER A 210 -1.12 13.47 10.70
C SER A 210 0.30 13.67 11.24
N GLY A 211 0.53 13.35 12.52
CA GLY A 211 1.84 13.39 13.15
C GLY A 211 2.82 12.39 12.56
N ALA A 212 2.41 11.12 12.38
CA ALA A 212 3.23 10.09 11.77
C ALA A 212 3.59 10.42 10.31
N LEU A 213 2.63 10.94 9.54
CA LEU A 213 2.83 11.39 8.15
C LEU A 213 3.83 12.55 8.09
N ARG A 214 3.72 13.52 9.00
CA ARG A 214 4.67 14.63 9.08
C ARG A 214 6.10 14.14 9.32
N VAL A 215 6.31 13.27 10.31
CA VAL A 215 7.64 12.72 10.62
C VAL A 215 8.22 11.98 9.41
N PHE A 216 7.38 11.23 8.69
CA PHE A 216 7.75 10.56 7.45
C PHE A 216 8.17 11.55 6.37
N CYS A 217 7.31 12.54 6.04
CA CYS A 217 7.59 13.52 4.99
C CYS A 217 8.87 14.31 5.28
N GLU A 218 9.04 14.70 6.54
CA GLU A 218 10.13 15.55 6.98
C GLU A 218 11.50 14.86 7.07
N ASN A 219 11.53 13.54 7.33
CA ASN A 219 12.79 12.86 7.68
C ASN A 219 13.08 11.60 6.85
N LYS A 220 12.06 10.94 6.30
CA LYS A 220 12.21 9.63 5.66
C LYS A 220 11.76 9.57 4.21
N LEU A 221 11.11 10.61 3.68
CA LEU A 221 10.56 10.61 2.32
C LEU A 221 11.59 10.23 1.24
N LEU A 222 12.82 10.77 1.30
CA LEU A 222 13.87 10.42 0.34
C LEU A 222 14.44 9.01 0.56
N VAL A 223 14.56 8.58 1.82
CA VAL A 223 15.06 7.24 2.16
C VAL A 223 14.04 6.16 1.80
N TRP A 224 12.76 6.45 1.98
CA TRP A 224 11.68 5.60 1.48
C TRP A 224 11.72 5.52 -0.04
N LEU A 225 11.95 6.63 -0.74
CA LEU A 225 12.06 6.62 -2.19
C LEU A 225 13.24 5.76 -2.68
N GLU A 226 14.38 5.80 -1.97
CA GLU A 226 15.53 4.93 -2.20
C GLU A 226 15.15 3.44 -2.07
N ALA A 227 14.46 3.08 -0.97
CA ALA A 227 13.97 1.72 -0.76
C ALA A 227 12.96 1.28 -1.84
N MET A 228 12.07 2.18 -2.26
CA MET A 228 11.13 1.92 -3.35
C MET A 228 11.87 1.69 -4.68
N SER A 229 12.98 2.38 -4.94
CA SER A 229 13.81 2.09 -6.12
C SER A 229 14.44 0.70 -6.07
N LEU A 230 15.03 0.33 -4.93
CA LEU A 230 15.61 -1.00 -4.70
C LEU A 230 14.58 -2.10 -4.94
N MET A 231 13.37 -1.94 -4.40
CA MET A 231 12.25 -2.89 -4.59
C MET A 231 11.58 -2.81 -5.96
N SER A 232 12.10 -2.02 -6.90
CA SER A 232 11.51 -1.78 -8.23
C SER A 232 10.05 -1.31 -8.17
N GLY A 233 9.73 -0.49 -7.17
CA GLY A 233 8.39 0.01 -6.85
C GLY A 233 8.18 1.49 -7.14
N LEU A 234 8.97 2.13 -8.01
CA LEU A 234 8.84 3.58 -8.25
C LEU A 234 7.47 3.99 -8.81
N ASP A 235 6.81 3.14 -9.60
CA ASP A 235 5.45 3.41 -10.06
C ASP A 235 4.46 3.46 -8.89
N THR A 236 4.60 2.54 -7.93
CA THR A 236 3.85 2.57 -6.66
C THR A 236 4.18 3.84 -5.87
N ALA A 237 5.43 4.29 -5.87
CA ALA A 237 5.81 5.54 -5.20
C ALA A 237 5.16 6.78 -5.86
N VAL A 238 5.07 6.82 -7.19
CA VAL A 238 4.33 7.88 -7.92
C VAL A 238 2.87 7.90 -7.47
N GLN A 239 2.20 6.75 -7.45
CA GLN A 239 0.81 6.64 -6.99
C GLN A 239 0.67 7.08 -5.53
N ALA A 240 1.57 6.61 -4.65
CA ALA A 240 1.59 6.96 -3.24
C ALA A 240 1.70 8.48 -3.00
N PHE A 241 2.56 9.18 -3.75
CA PHE A 241 2.64 10.64 -3.65
C PHE A 241 1.32 11.32 -4.05
N THR A 242 0.74 10.90 -5.19
CA THR A 242 -0.50 11.52 -5.69
C THR A 242 -1.70 11.29 -4.78
N SER A 243 -1.89 10.06 -4.29
CA SER A 243 -3.01 9.71 -3.43
C SER A 243 -2.89 10.35 -2.04
N SER A 244 -1.68 10.35 -1.45
CA SER A 244 -1.42 10.97 -0.15
C SER A 244 -1.59 12.49 -0.19
N ARG A 245 -1.17 13.13 -1.29
CA ARG A 245 -1.40 14.57 -1.49
C ARG A 245 -2.90 14.88 -1.61
N THR A 246 -3.64 14.08 -2.37
CA THR A 246 -5.09 14.20 -2.51
C THR A 246 -5.77 14.04 -1.14
N TRP A 247 -5.34 13.07 -0.34
CA TRP A 247 -5.82 12.88 1.02
C TRP A 247 -5.56 14.10 1.92
N CYS A 248 -4.35 14.68 1.88
CA CYS A 248 -4.05 15.91 2.63
C CYS A 248 -4.94 17.09 2.21
N GLN A 249 -5.24 17.22 0.91
CA GLN A 249 -6.07 18.30 0.36
C GLN A 249 -7.58 18.11 0.61
N GLY A 250 -8.03 16.87 0.80
CA GLY A 250 -9.42 16.53 1.06
C GLY A 250 -9.88 16.79 2.51
N HIS A 251 -8.96 17.11 3.41
CA HIS A 251 -9.25 17.33 4.83
C HIS A 251 -8.97 18.78 5.24
N PRO A 252 -9.55 19.27 6.36
CA PRO A 252 -9.29 20.62 6.84
C PRO A 252 -7.79 20.86 7.02
N LEU A 253 -7.24 21.75 6.19
CA LEU A 253 -5.82 22.04 6.18
C LEU A 253 -5.43 22.72 7.48
N ASN A 254 -4.59 22.05 8.27
CA ASN A 254 -3.76 22.69 9.28
C ASN A 254 -2.33 22.81 8.75
N GLU A 255 -1.49 23.59 9.41
CA GLU A 255 -0.11 23.84 8.97
C GLU A 255 0.67 22.52 8.79
N THR A 256 0.43 21.52 9.64
CA THR A 256 1.11 20.21 9.58
C THR A 256 0.79 19.44 8.29
N LEU A 257 -0.50 19.34 7.93
CA LEU A 257 -0.91 18.66 6.69
C LEU A 257 -0.50 19.46 5.45
N GLN A 258 -0.51 20.79 5.52
CA GLN A 258 -0.06 21.63 4.42
C GLN A 258 1.43 21.43 4.13
N GLU A 259 2.28 21.42 5.16
CA GLU A 259 3.72 21.17 4.99
C GLU A 259 3.98 19.75 4.46
N SER A 260 3.29 18.75 4.99
CA SER A 260 3.38 17.37 4.47
C SER A 260 2.96 17.29 3.00
N SER A 261 1.87 17.97 2.61
CA SER A 261 1.38 18.05 1.23
C SER A 261 2.39 18.72 0.29
N ASN A 262 3.07 19.77 0.74
CA ASN A 262 4.13 20.44 -0.02
C ASN A 262 5.33 19.52 -0.26
N LEU A 263 5.79 18.81 0.78
CA LEU A 263 6.89 17.85 0.68
C LEU A 263 6.55 16.66 -0.23
N LEU A 264 5.33 16.13 -0.13
CA LEU A 264 4.84 15.07 -1.03
C LEU A 264 4.80 15.54 -2.49
N PHE A 265 4.38 16.78 -2.74
CA PHE A 265 4.39 17.36 -4.08
C PHE A 265 5.81 17.52 -4.63
N ASP A 266 6.74 18.06 -3.84
CA ASP A 266 8.13 18.19 -4.24
C ASP A 266 8.79 16.82 -4.47
N GLY A 267 8.47 15.81 -3.64
CA GLY A 267 8.93 14.44 -3.81
C GLY A 267 8.44 13.80 -5.11
N TYR A 268 7.15 14.00 -5.43
CA TYR A 268 6.57 13.60 -6.71
C TYR A 268 7.29 14.24 -7.90
N ARG A 269 7.54 15.56 -7.85
CA ARG A 269 8.23 16.28 -8.91
C ARG A 269 9.67 15.79 -9.09
N LEU A 270 10.40 15.60 -7.98
CA LEU A 270 11.75 15.07 -7.98
C LEU A 270 11.81 13.66 -8.58
N LEU A 271 10.91 12.77 -8.16
CA LEU A 271 10.84 11.41 -8.69
C LEU A 271 10.59 11.41 -10.20
N LEU A 272 9.63 12.20 -10.70
CA LEU A 272 9.34 12.20 -12.13
C LEU A 272 10.45 12.80 -12.99
N GLU A 273 11.10 13.88 -12.53
CA GLU A 273 12.20 14.52 -13.26
C GLU A 273 13.45 13.61 -13.31
N PHE A 274 13.73 12.88 -12.22
CA PHE A 274 14.91 12.01 -12.09
C PHE A 274 14.56 10.52 -12.06
N PHE A 275 13.45 10.12 -12.69
CA PHE A 275 12.93 8.76 -12.58
C PHE A 275 13.95 7.72 -12.99
N GLU A 276 14.56 7.87 -14.18
CA GLU A 276 15.48 6.87 -14.72
C GLU A 276 16.78 6.74 -13.90
N PRO A 277 17.48 7.84 -13.57
CA PRO A 277 18.64 7.76 -12.68
C PRO A 277 18.35 7.11 -11.33
N ILE A 278 17.22 7.47 -10.70
CA ILE A 278 16.82 6.92 -9.40
C ILE A 278 16.49 5.43 -9.54
N ASN A 279 15.77 5.04 -10.60
CA ASN A 279 15.38 3.66 -10.86
C ASN A 279 16.60 2.75 -11.02
N GLN A 280 17.61 3.21 -11.76
CA GLN A 280 18.83 2.45 -12.01
C GLN A 280 19.77 2.45 -10.81
N ASN A 281 19.89 3.60 -10.13
CA ASN A 281 20.85 3.85 -9.05
C ASN A 281 20.15 4.59 -7.90
N PRO A 282 19.66 3.90 -6.86
CA PRO A 282 18.85 4.51 -5.79
C PRO A 282 19.51 5.71 -5.09
N GLU A 283 20.84 5.67 -4.87
CA GLU A 283 21.58 6.74 -4.20
C GLU A 283 21.71 8.03 -5.05
N GLN A 284 21.34 8.00 -6.34
CA GLN A 284 21.29 9.20 -7.19
C GLN A 284 20.30 10.25 -6.68
N ILE A 285 19.35 9.85 -5.83
CA ILE A 285 18.49 10.78 -5.08
C ILE A 285 19.34 11.87 -4.38
N TYR A 286 20.46 11.48 -3.77
CA TYR A 286 21.29 12.39 -2.98
C TYR A 286 22.45 12.97 -3.78
N VAL A 287 22.98 12.22 -4.74
CA VAL A 287 24.14 12.65 -5.55
C VAL A 287 23.74 13.65 -6.63
N SER A 288 22.62 13.42 -7.32
CA SER A 288 22.21 14.23 -8.48
C SER A 288 20.83 14.87 -8.33
N ALA A 289 19.79 14.11 -7.96
CA ALA A 289 18.42 14.61 -7.97
C ALA A 289 18.19 15.79 -7.00
N LEU A 290 18.51 15.62 -5.71
CA LEU A 290 18.34 16.66 -4.69
C LEU A 290 19.27 17.88 -4.92
N PRO A 291 20.56 17.70 -5.30
CA PRO A 291 21.41 18.84 -5.67
C PRO A 291 20.96 19.64 -6.90
N LEU A 292 20.29 19.01 -7.87
CA LEU A 292 19.82 19.66 -9.11
C LEU A 292 18.36 20.13 -9.05
N ALA A 293 17.62 19.73 -8.02
CA ALA A 293 16.26 20.20 -7.76
C ALA A 293 16.20 21.73 -7.57
N PRO A 294 15.07 22.37 -7.96
CA PRO A 294 14.84 23.80 -7.74
C PRO A 294 14.81 24.17 -6.25
N MET A 295 14.74 25.46 -5.95
CA MET A 295 14.44 25.94 -4.60
C MET A 295 13.01 25.53 -4.22
N CYS A 296 12.90 24.48 -3.42
CA CYS A 296 11.63 23.94 -2.94
C CYS A 296 11.75 23.47 -1.49
N ARG A 297 10.62 23.17 -0.85
CA ARG A 297 10.57 22.82 0.58
C ARG A 297 11.32 21.53 0.87
N LEU A 298 11.31 20.60 -0.09
CA LEU A 298 12.07 19.35 0.03
C LEU A 298 13.58 19.59 0.07
N VAL A 299 14.12 20.47 -0.78
CA VAL A 299 15.55 20.83 -0.75
C VAL A 299 15.88 21.56 0.54
N GLU A 300 15.06 22.51 0.97
CA GLU A 300 15.25 23.23 2.24
C GLU A 300 15.31 22.25 3.42
N ARG A 301 14.44 21.23 3.42
CA ARG A 301 14.39 20.23 4.49
C ARG A 301 15.58 19.26 4.47
N TYR A 302 15.93 18.71 3.31
CA TYR A 302 16.88 17.58 3.22
C TYR A 302 18.33 18.00 2.92
N ALA A 303 18.58 19.18 2.33
CA ALA A 303 19.94 19.58 1.93
C ALA A 303 20.88 19.82 3.13
N CYS A 304 20.34 20.18 4.31
CA CYS A 304 21.15 20.38 5.52
C CYS A 304 21.68 19.06 6.10
N GLY A 305 20.90 17.98 6.07
CA GLY A 305 21.30 16.67 6.60
C GLY A 305 22.37 15.99 5.75
N GLN A 306 22.28 16.11 4.43
CA GLN A 306 23.21 15.47 3.47
C GLN A 306 24.65 16.00 3.54
N ARG A 307 24.85 17.24 4.02
CA ARG A 307 26.21 17.80 4.21
C ARG A 307 27.01 17.05 5.28
N GLN A 308 26.37 16.27 6.13
CA GLN A 308 27.01 15.59 7.27
C GLN A 308 27.43 14.14 6.97
N SER A 309 26.87 13.49 5.94
CA SER A 309 27.10 12.06 5.65
C SER A 309 28.32 11.74 4.79
N GLY A 310 29.14 12.72 4.40
CA GLY A 310 30.37 12.46 3.63
C GLY A 310 30.15 11.96 2.20
N THR A 311 28.91 11.87 1.74
CA THR A 311 28.56 11.47 0.37
C THR A 311 29.07 12.50 -0.63
N HIS A 312 29.78 12.03 -1.68
CA HIS A 312 30.24 12.87 -2.79
C HIS A 312 29.05 13.39 -3.60
N CYS A 313 28.41 14.47 -3.14
CA CYS A 313 27.29 15.12 -3.84
C CYS A 313 27.78 16.14 -4.87
N LEU A 314 27.00 16.32 -5.94
CA LEU A 314 27.22 17.41 -6.89
C LEU A 314 27.08 18.77 -6.18
N LYS A 315 28.02 19.68 -6.47
CA LYS A 315 27.95 21.07 -6.01
C LYS A 315 27.49 21.96 -7.14
N LEU A 316 26.33 22.58 -6.97
CA LEU A 316 25.86 23.60 -7.89
C LEU A 316 26.64 24.91 -7.63
N PHE A 317 27.36 25.41 -8.63
CA PHE A 317 28.07 26.69 -8.56
C PHE A 317 27.23 27.88 -9.06
N ASN A 318 26.07 27.59 -9.66
CA ASN A 318 25.10 28.58 -10.15
C ASN A 318 23.89 28.67 -9.21
N THR A 319 23.03 29.66 -9.44
CA THR A 319 21.74 29.76 -8.75
C THR A 319 20.82 28.60 -9.14
N ARG A 320 20.14 28.02 -8.14
CA ARG A 320 19.09 27.03 -8.37
C ARG A 320 17.92 27.66 -9.12
N ARG A 321 17.20 26.86 -9.90
CA ARG A 321 15.89 27.24 -10.45
C ARG A 321 14.96 27.66 -9.30
N PRO A 322 14.17 28.73 -9.44
CA PRO A 322 13.33 29.24 -8.34
C PRO A 322 12.13 28.34 -8.02
N GLN A 323 11.67 27.53 -8.97
CA GLN A 323 10.54 26.62 -8.83
C GLN A 323 10.66 25.48 -9.85
N TRP A 324 9.85 24.44 -9.68
CA TRP A 324 9.69 23.38 -10.68
C TRP A 324 9.12 23.93 -11.99
N ASP A 325 9.60 23.42 -13.13
CA ASP A 325 9.08 23.81 -14.45
C ASP A 325 7.74 23.12 -14.76
N ALA A 326 7.22 23.32 -15.97
CA ALA A 326 6.00 22.63 -16.41
C ALA A 326 6.25 21.19 -16.89
N CYS A 327 7.50 20.82 -17.15
CA CYS A 327 7.88 19.50 -17.63
C CYS A 327 7.89 18.53 -16.45
N LEU A 328 7.08 17.49 -16.51
CA LEU A 328 7.05 16.48 -15.44
C LEU A 328 8.15 15.44 -15.62
N ARG A 329 8.35 14.98 -16.86
CA ARG A 329 9.28 13.91 -17.21
C ARG A 329 9.68 14.03 -18.67
N VAL A 330 10.95 13.75 -18.95
CA VAL A 330 11.45 13.54 -20.31
C VAL A 330 11.52 12.03 -20.56
N LEU A 331 10.98 11.59 -21.70
CA LEU A 331 11.06 10.19 -22.13
C LEU A 331 12.13 10.09 -23.21
N GLU A 332 13.17 9.30 -22.93
CA GLU A 332 14.30 9.08 -23.82
C GLU A 332 14.21 7.65 -24.41
N GLY A 333 14.77 7.45 -25.61
CA GLY A 333 14.78 6.13 -26.25
C GLY A 333 14.91 6.15 -27.77
N HIS A 334 14.52 7.26 -28.42
CA HIS A 334 14.70 7.44 -29.85
C HIS A 334 16.14 7.81 -30.21
N HIS A 335 16.64 7.24 -31.31
CA HIS A 335 17.99 7.53 -31.83
C HIS A 335 17.99 8.65 -32.89
N GLY A 336 16.81 8.94 -33.45
CA GLY A 336 16.58 10.03 -34.41
C GLY A 336 15.66 11.12 -33.87
N ASP A 337 15.40 12.11 -34.72
CA ASP A 337 14.44 13.16 -34.41
C ASP A 337 13.04 12.57 -34.26
N VAL A 338 12.40 12.77 -33.11
CA VAL A 338 10.99 12.39 -32.90
C VAL A 338 10.11 13.19 -33.84
N ARG A 339 9.46 12.51 -34.79
CA ARG A 339 8.62 13.13 -35.84
C ARG A 339 7.18 13.30 -35.40
N GLN A 340 6.67 12.36 -34.60
CA GLN A 340 5.29 12.34 -34.18
C GLN A 340 5.13 11.72 -32.80
N VAL A 341 4.17 12.25 -32.03
CA VAL A 341 3.74 11.71 -30.74
C VAL A 341 2.21 11.68 -30.72
N LYS A 342 1.61 10.59 -30.22
CA LYS A 342 0.17 10.43 -30.02
C LYS A 342 -0.11 9.81 -28.66
N PHE A 343 -1.19 10.24 -28.04
CA PHE A 343 -1.74 9.63 -26.83
C PHE A 343 -2.81 8.61 -27.20
N SER A 344 -2.93 7.55 -26.42
CA SER A 344 -4.11 6.69 -26.44
C SER A 344 -5.35 7.46 -25.99
N HIS A 345 -6.54 6.95 -26.33
CA HIS A 345 -7.81 7.61 -26.03
C HIS A 345 -8.06 7.78 -24.52
N ASP A 346 -7.56 6.84 -23.72
CA ASP A 346 -7.61 6.86 -22.25
C ASP A 346 -6.43 7.62 -21.61
N GLY A 347 -5.49 8.14 -22.41
CA GLY A 347 -4.30 8.86 -21.94
C GLY A 347 -3.27 8.00 -21.21
N GLN A 348 -3.44 6.67 -21.15
CA GLN A 348 -2.54 5.77 -20.45
C GLN A 348 -1.23 5.48 -21.21
N TYR A 349 -1.27 5.59 -22.53
CA TYR A 349 -0.15 5.27 -23.39
C TYR A 349 0.22 6.45 -24.28
N ILE A 350 1.52 6.55 -24.53
CA ILE A 350 2.11 7.47 -25.49
C ILE A 350 2.84 6.64 -26.53
N VAL A 351 2.60 6.92 -27.80
CA VAL A 351 3.35 6.35 -28.92
C VAL A 351 4.12 7.47 -29.59
N SER A 352 5.42 7.27 -29.76
CA SER A 352 6.32 8.17 -30.48
C SER A 352 7.00 7.42 -31.63
N VAL A 353 7.27 8.14 -32.72
CA VAL A 353 7.95 7.62 -33.92
C VAL A 353 9.08 8.57 -34.28
N ASP A 354 10.26 8.04 -34.57
CA ASP A 354 11.43 8.81 -34.98
C ASP A 354 11.75 8.67 -36.48
N SER A 355 12.81 9.35 -36.92
CA SER A 355 13.29 9.30 -38.31
C SER A 355 14.06 8.03 -38.69
N SER A 356 14.36 7.14 -37.74
CA SER A 356 15.07 5.87 -37.98
C SER A 356 14.12 4.70 -38.26
N ASP A 357 12.85 4.83 -37.87
CA ASP A 357 11.82 3.79 -38.00
C ASP A 357 10.99 3.86 -39.31
N THR A 358 11.51 4.53 -40.36
CA THR A 358 10.96 4.50 -41.74
C THR A 358 11.99 4.00 -42.73
#